data_AF-A3QNZ6-F1
#
_entry.id   AF-A3QNZ6-F1
#
_cell.length_a   1.000
_cell.length_b   1.000
_cell.length_c   1.000
_cell.angle_alpha   90.00
_cell.angle_beta   90.00
_cell.angle_gamma   90.00
#
_symmetry.space_group_name_H-M   'P 1'
#
loop_
_entity.id
_entity.type
_entity.pdbx_description
1 polymer ?
#
loop_
_entity_poly.entity_id
_entity_poly.type
_entity_poly.pdbx_seq_one_letter_code
_entity_poly.pdbx_strand_id
1 'polypeptide(L)'
;MKKLAIMAAASMIFTVGSAQATFQASGTTGITTLTVTEECRVQVGNVTATLARSKLKDDTAIGVIGVTALGCNGLQIALQADPDNYDATNLYMTSRNHDKLNVKLKATDGSSWTYGNGVFYKTEGGNWGGHVGISVDGNQTDKPTGEYTLNLTGGYWTS
;
A
#
# COMPACT_ATOMS: atom_id res chain seq x y z
N MET A 1 -20.63 -52.83 -46.66
CA MET A 1 -20.38 -52.22 -45.34
C MET A 1 -18.88 -52.04 -45.13
N LYS A 2 -18.38 -50.80 -45.11
CA LYS A 2 -17.06 -50.44 -44.53
C LYS A 2 -17.19 -49.00 -44.03
N LYS A 3 -17.43 -48.85 -42.73
CA LYS A 3 -17.43 -47.55 -42.04
C LYS A 3 -15.97 -47.19 -41.76
N LEU A 4 -15.47 -46.10 -42.33
CA LEU A 4 -14.20 -45.51 -41.90
C LEU A 4 -14.45 -44.76 -40.59
N ALA A 5 -13.80 -45.20 -39.51
CA ALA A 5 -13.75 -44.48 -38.25
C ALA A 5 -12.67 -43.39 -38.35
N ILE A 6 -13.06 -42.13 -38.29
CA ILE A 6 -12.14 -41.01 -38.09
C ILE A 6 -11.91 -40.94 -36.58
N MET A 7 -10.74 -41.39 -36.12
CA MET A 7 -10.27 -41.10 -34.77
C MET A 7 -9.83 -39.64 -34.73
N ALA A 8 -10.66 -38.78 -34.14
CA ALA A 8 -10.22 -37.46 -33.73
C ALA A 8 -9.37 -37.62 -32.47
N ALA A 9 -8.06 -37.38 -32.60
CA ALA A 9 -7.19 -37.24 -31.44
C ALA A 9 -7.65 -35.98 -30.67
N ALA A 10 -8.16 -36.17 -29.47
CA ALA A 10 -8.45 -35.07 -28.56
C ALA A 10 -7.10 -34.50 -28.09
N SER A 11 -6.63 -33.47 -28.79
CA SER A 11 -5.50 -32.66 -28.34
C SER A 11 -5.87 -32.01 -27.01
N MET A 12 -5.34 -32.54 -25.91
CA MET A 12 -5.42 -31.88 -24.61
C MET A 12 -4.63 -30.58 -24.71
N ILE A 13 -5.35 -29.46 -24.84
CA ILE A 13 -4.77 -28.13 -24.68
C ILE A 13 -4.48 -28.00 -23.18
N PHE A 14 -3.21 -28.17 -22.81
CA PHE A 14 -2.73 -27.80 -21.49
C PHE A 14 -2.69 -26.27 -21.44
N THR A 15 -3.74 -25.65 -20.92
CA THR A 15 -3.68 -24.25 -20.50
C THR A 15 -2.76 -24.19 -19.29
N VAL A 16 -1.50 -23.82 -19.51
CA VAL A 16 -0.58 -23.44 -18.45
C VAL A 16 -1.09 -22.10 -17.92
N GLY A 17 -1.98 -22.13 -16.93
CA GLY A 17 -2.43 -20.92 -16.26
C GLY A 17 -1.24 -20.31 -15.53
N SER A 18 -0.74 -19.17 -15.99
CA SER A 18 0.15 -18.34 -15.19
C SER A 18 -0.59 -17.98 -13.91
N ALA A 19 -0.08 -18.38 -12.75
CA ALA A 19 -0.54 -17.80 -11.49
C ALA A 19 -0.44 -16.27 -11.61
N GLN A 20 -1.52 -15.56 -11.32
CA GLN A 20 -1.49 -14.10 -11.32
C GLN A 20 -0.95 -13.66 -9.96
N ALA A 21 0.04 -12.77 -10.00
CA ALA A 21 0.62 -12.24 -8.79
C ALA A 21 -0.46 -11.54 -7.93
N THR A 22 -0.49 -11.83 -6.63
CA THR A 22 -1.61 -11.42 -5.76
C THR A 22 -1.19 -11.21 -4.32
N PHE A 23 -1.91 -10.33 -3.62
CA PHE A 23 -1.77 -10.07 -2.20
C PHE A 23 -2.61 -11.06 -1.39
N GLN A 24 -2.03 -11.56 -0.30
CA GLN A 24 -2.69 -12.42 0.67
C GLN A 24 -2.65 -11.75 2.05
N ALA A 25 -3.83 -11.38 2.56
CA ALA A 25 -3.97 -10.77 3.88
C ALA A 25 -3.61 -11.78 4.97
N SER A 26 -2.59 -11.47 5.77
CA SER A 26 -2.09 -12.36 6.82
C SER A 26 -1.30 -11.56 7.86
N GLY A 27 -1.97 -10.62 8.51
CA GLY A 27 -1.37 -9.72 9.47
C GLY A 27 -2.38 -8.76 10.08
N THR A 28 -1.89 -7.78 10.83
CA THR A 28 -2.70 -6.71 11.44
C THR A 28 -2.77 -5.49 10.52
N THR A 29 -3.74 -4.61 10.79
CA THR A 29 -3.85 -3.30 10.13
C THR A 29 -3.24 -2.22 11.03
N GLY A 30 -2.34 -1.41 10.46
CA GLY A 30 -1.84 -0.20 11.09
C GLY A 30 -2.51 1.04 10.52
N ILE A 31 -2.74 2.03 11.39
CA ILE A 31 -3.44 3.27 11.05
C ILE A 31 -2.47 4.43 11.20
N THR A 32 -2.36 5.25 10.17
CA THR A 32 -1.64 6.53 10.22
C THR A 32 -2.64 7.66 10.09
N THR A 33 -2.60 8.62 11.02
CA THR A 33 -3.48 9.79 11.04
C THR A 33 -2.66 11.06 10.94
N LEU A 34 -3.09 11.99 10.09
CA LEU A 34 -2.54 13.33 9.95
C LEU A 34 -3.67 14.35 10.04
N THR A 35 -3.54 15.35 10.91
CA THR A 35 -4.43 16.51 10.90
C THR A 35 -3.79 17.66 10.12
N VAL A 36 -4.41 18.04 9.00
CA VAL A 36 -4.02 19.20 8.21
C VAL A 36 -4.70 20.45 8.78
N THR A 37 -3.92 21.49 9.07
CA THR A 37 -4.39 22.72 9.72
C THR A 37 -4.04 23.97 8.92
N GLU A 38 -4.58 25.12 9.31
CA GLU A 38 -3.98 26.41 8.96
C GLU A 38 -2.71 26.66 9.82
N GLU A 39 -1.99 27.76 9.58
CA GLU A 39 -0.77 28.10 10.34
C GLU A 39 -1.03 28.26 11.84
N CYS A 40 -2.10 28.99 12.19
CA CYS A 40 -2.60 29.08 13.55
C CYS A 40 -3.37 27.80 13.86
N ARG A 41 -2.86 26.98 14.78
CA ARG A 41 -3.45 25.70 15.15
C ARG A 41 -3.49 25.52 16.66
N VAL A 42 -4.50 24.82 17.13
CA VAL A 42 -4.68 24.42 18.52
C VAL A 42 -4.83 22.91 18.55
N GLN A 43 -4.03 22.26 19.38
CA GLN A 43 -4.06 20.82 19.54
C GLN A 43 -4.78 20.47 20.84
N VAL A 44 -5.74 19.53 20.78
CA VAL A 44 -6.57 19.12 21.91
C VAL A 44 -6.54 17.60 22.04
N GLY A 45 -6.28 17.10 23.26
CA GLY A 45 -6.26 15.67 23.53
C GLY A 45 -4.91 15.01 23.21
N ASN A 46 -4.96 13.78 22.69
CA ASN A 46 -3.76 12.99 22.40
C ASN A 46 -2.86 13.66 21.36
N VAL A 47 -1.56 13.42 21.46
CA VAL A 47 -0.61 13.95 20.48
C VAL A 47 -0.68 13.16 19.18
N THR A 48 -1.18 13.79 18.13
CA THR A 48 -1.23 13.26 16.76
C THR A 48 -0.36 14.09 15.82
N ALA A 49 0.01 13.52 14.67
CA ALA A 49 0.77 14.25 13.66
C ALA A 49 -0.08 15.38 13.08
N THR A 50 0.49 16.59 13.00
CA THR A 50 -0.17 17.76 12.42
C THR A 50 0.76 18.46 11.44
N LEU A 51 0.23 18.89 10.30
CA LEU A 51 0.94 19.75 9.35
C LEU A 51 0.04 20.93 8.97
N ALA A 52 0.59 22.14 8.96
CA ALA A 52 -0.09 23.25 8.32
C ALA A 52 -0.14 23.00 6.80
N ARG A 53 -1.20 23.43 6.12
CA ARG A 53 -1.36 23.27 4.66
C ARG A 53 -0.16 23.77 3.88
N SER A 54 0.48 24.86 4.30
CA SER A 54 1.67 25.41 3.65
C SER A 54 2.89 24.45 3.68
N LYS A 55 2.89 23.48 4.61
CA LYS A 55 3.92 22.48 4.80
C LYS A 55 3.66 21.18 4.05
N LEU A 56 2.54 21.05 3.34
CA LEU A 56 2.27 19.91 2.45
C LEU A 56 3.08 20.05 1.15
N LYS A 57 4.41 20.01 1.30
CA LYS A 57 5.39 20.03 0.22
C LYS A 57 5.88 18.63 -0.07
N ASP A 58 6.31 18.40 -1.30
CA ASP A 58 6.89 17.11 -1.68
C ASP A 58 7.99 16.68 -0.70
N ASP A 59 8.05 15.37 -0.43
CA ASP A 59 8.95 14.72 0.55
C ASP A 59 8.75 15.12 2.02
N THR A 60 7.77 15.96 2.35
CA THR A 60 7.51 16.28 3.77
C THR A 60 7.07 15.03 4.52
N ALA A 61 7.80 14.68 5.58
CA ALA A 61 7.49 13.52 6.41
C ALA A 61 6.16 13.71 7.15
N ILE A 62 5.33 12.67 7.12
CA ILE A 62 4.05 12.61 7.84
C ILE A 62 4.20 11.75 9.09
N GLY A 63 4.75 10.55 8.92
CA GLY A 63 4.86 9.58 9.99
C GLY A 63 5.58 8.32 9.56
N VAL A 64 5.60 7.34 10.45
CA VAL A 64 6.29 6.06 10.28
C VAL A 64 5.39 4.95 10.80
N ILE A 65 5.30 3.84 10.05
CA ILE A 65 4.65 2.62 10.50
C ILE A 65 5.70 1.53 10.78
N GLY A 66 5.64 0.93 11.96
CA GLY A 66 6.46 -0.22 12.32
C GLY A 66 5.89 -1.50 11.70
N VAL A 67 6.76 -2.33 11.13
CA VAL A 67 6.37 -3.57 10.46
C VAL A 67 7.27 -4.69 10.95
N THR A 68 6.66 -5.83 11.28
CA THR A 68 7.37 -7.04 11.67
C THR A 68 6.71 -8.23 11.00
N ALA A 69 7.48 -8.97 10.22
CA ALA A 69 7.04 -10.14 9.49
C ALA A 69 7.78 -11.38 9.99
N LEU A 70 7.01 -12.40 10.36
CA LEU A 70 7.49 -13.62 10.99
C LEU A 70 6.95 -14.83 10.20
N GLY A 71 7.79 -15.85 10.01
CA GLY A 71 7.41 -17.05 9.25
C GLY A 71 7.31 -16.84 7.74
N CYS A 72 7.84 -15.74 7.20
CA CYS A 72 7.75 -15.37 5.79
C CYS A 72 8.94 -15.89 4.95
N ASN A 73 9.59 -16.99 5.36
CA ASN A 73 10.69 -17.57 4.59
C ASN A 73 10.22 -17.97 3.18
N GLY A 74 10.81 -17.36 2.15
CA GLY A 74 10.42 -17.57 0.75
C GLY A 74 9.20 -16.78 0.28
N LEU A 75 8.60 -15.94 1.14
CA LEU A 75 7.47 -15.07 0.80
C LEU A 75 7.90 -13.60 0.80
N GLN A 76 7.34 -12.83 -0.13
CA GLN A 76 7.55 -11.38 -0.18
C GLN A 76 6.57 -10.72 0.78
N ILE A 77 7.08 -9.92 1.71
CA ILE A 77 6.22 -9.19 2.67
C ILE A 77 5.49 -8.09 1.92
N ALA A 78 4.22 -7.87 2.27
CA ALA A 78 3.41 -6.87 1.60
C ALA A 78 2.52 -6.10 2.58
N LEU A 79 2.23 -4.86 2.22
CA LEU A 79 1.24 -3.98 2.85
C LEU A 79 0.19 -3.62 1.80
N GLN A 80 -1.08 -3.87 2.09
CA GLN A 80 -2.19 -3.47 1.23
C GLN A 80 -2.86 -2.25 1.84
N ALA A 81 -2.96 -1.18 1.07
CA ALA A 81 -3.78 -0.02 1.41
C ALA A 81 -5.27 -0.39 1.37
N ASP A 82 -6.05 0.17 2.29
CA ASP A 82 -7.52 0.06 2.23
C ASP A 82 -8.05 0.59 0.88
N PRO A 83 -9.14 0.04 0.32
CA PRO A 83 -9.72 0.50 -0.95
C PRO A 83 -10.00 2.01 -1.02
N ASP A 84 -10.27 2.65 0.12
CA ASP A 84 -10.48 4.10 0.18
C ASP A 84 -9.17 4.91 0.15
N ASN A 85 -8.00 4.25 0.13
CA ASN A 85 -6.68 4.87 0.22
C ASN A 85 -5.80 4.72 -1.02
N TYR A 86 -6.30 4.13 -2.11
CA TYR A 86 -5.54 4.09 -3.37
C TYR A 86 -6.45 4.14 -4.59
N ASP A 87 -5.87 4.46 -5.74
CA ASP A 87 -6.50 4.27 -7.05
C ASP A 87 -5.49 3.60 -7.99
N ALA A 88 -5.80 3.56 -9.29
CA ALA A 88 -4.93 2.93 -10.28
C ALA A 88 -3.54 3.59 -10.38
N THR A 89 -3.32 4.76 -9.80
CA THR A 89 -2.08 5.54 -9.93
C THR A 89 -1.48 5.92 -8.58
N ASN A 90 -2.31 6.36 -7.63
CA ASN A 90 -1.85 7.02 -6.41
C ASN A 90 -2.16 6.21 -5.17
N LEU A 91 -1.29 6.33 -4.18
CA LEU A 91 -1.60 6.07 -2.78
C LEU A 91 -1.94 7.40 -2.10
N TYR A 92 -2.95 7.42 -1.24
CA TYR A 92 -3.36 8.65 -0.56
C TYR A 92 -3.93 8.37 0.84
N MET A 93 -3.72 9.32 1.76
CA MET A 93 -4.53 9.43 2.96
C MET A 93 -5.87 10.08 2.60
N THR A 94 -6.94 9.66 3.27
CA THR A 94 -8.31 10.08 2.92
C THR A 94 -8.98 10.76 4.09
N SER A 95 -9.64 11.89 3.85
CA SER A 95 -10.45 12.58 4.85
C SER A 95 -11.84 11.94 4.98
N ARG A 96 -12.59 12.30 6.03
CA ARG A 96 -14.01 11.89 6.17
C ARG A 96 -14.87 12.29 4.96
N ASN A 97 -14.51 13.36 4.26
CA ASN A 97 -15.24 13.86 3.10
C ASN A 97 -14.65 13.36 1.77
N HIS A 98 -13.77 12.34 1.81
CA HIS A 98 -13.04 11.80 0.67
C HIS A 98 -12.06 12.78 -0.01
N ASP A 99 -11.59 13.80 0.72
CA ASP A 99 -10.43 14.57 0.27
C ASP A 99 -9.19 13.68 0.31
N LYS A 100 -8.39 13.70 -0.76
CA LYS A 100 -7.23 12.82 -0.92
C LYS A 100 -5.93 13.60 -0.73
N LEU A 101 -5.04 13.15 0.15
CA LEU A 101 -3.67 13.63 0.25
C LEU A 101 -2.73 12.54 -0.26
N ASN A 102 -2.14 12.74 -1.45
CA ASN A 102 -1.24 11.76 -2.06
C ASN A 102 0.02 11.61 -1.22
N VAL A 103 0.43 10.35 -1.01
CA VAL A 103 1.59 10.00 -0.20
C VAL A 103 2.39 8.89 -0.87
N LYS A 104 3.66 8.80 -0.51
CA LYS A 104 4.55 7.73 -0.94
C LYS A 104 5.15 7.00 0.26
N LEU A 105 5.42 5.71 0.05
CA LEU A 105 5.99 4.82 1.05
C LEU A 105 7.46 4.55 0.74
N LYS A 106 8.29 4.52 1.78
CA LYS A 106 9.70 4.14 1.66
C LYS A 106 10.16 3.42 2.92
N ALA A 107 10.75 2.23 2.75
CA ALA A 107 11.40 1.55 3.86
C ALA A 107 12.59 2.37 4.36
N THR A 108 12.67 2.59 5.68
CA THR A 108 13.66 3.48 6.28
C THR A 108 15.07 2.90 6.31
N ASP A 109 15.18 1.57 6.19
CA ASP A 109 16.43 0.82 6.15
C ASP A 109 17.07 0.79 4.74
N GLY A 110 16.41 1.38 3.73
CA GLY A 110 16.88 1.39 2.35
C GLY A 110 16.62 0.09 1.58
N SER A 111 15.91 -0.88 2.17
CA SER A 111 15.51 -2.09 1.47
C SER A 111 14.65 -1.78 0.23
N SER A 112 14.71 -2.65 -0.78
CA SER A 112 13.97 -2.47 -2.03
C SER A 112 12.54 -2.99 -1.92
N TRP A 113 11.60 -2.15 -2.33
CA TRP A 113 10.17 -2.42 -2.34
C TRP A 113 9.56 -1.89 -3.64
N THR A 114 8.40 -2.42 -4.00
CA THR A 114 7.63 -1.99 -5.15
C THR A 114 6.23 -1.60 -4.69
N TYR A 115 5.75 -0.46 -5.19
CA TYR A 115 4.35 -0.04 -5.03
C TYR A 115 3.61 -0.25 -6.35
N GLY A 116 2.42 -0.84 -6.29
CA GLY A 116 1.52 -0.94 -7.44
C GLY A 116 0.11 -1.36 -7.03
N ASN A 117 -0.91 -0.69 -7.58
CA ASN A 117 -2.33 -0.98 -7.35
C ASN A 117 -2.71 -1.18 -5.86
N GLY A 118 -2.21 -0.30 -4.99
CA GLY A 118 -2.50 -0.33 -3.55
C GLY A 118 -1.64 -1.28 -2.73
N VAL A 119 -0.79 -2.12 -3.37
CA VAL A 119 0.12 -3.03 -2.66
C VAL A 119 1.53 -2.45 -2.66
N PHE A 120 2.13 -2.38 -1.47
CA PHE A 120 3.55 -2.11 -1.27
C PHE A 120 4.25 -3.37 -0.78
N TYR A 121 5.04 -4.02 -1.63
CA TYR A 121 5.66 -5.31 -1.34
C TYR A 121 7.18 -5.30 -1.48
N LYS A 122 7.85 -6.06 -0.61
CA LYS A 122 9.31 -6.16 -0.55
C LYS A 122 9.81 -6.97 -1.74
N THR A 123 10.89 -6.51 -2.38
CA THR A 123 11.46 -7.21 -3.54
C THR A 123 12.00 -8.58 -3.16
N GLU A 124 12.78 -8.66 -2.07
CA GLU A 124 13.31 -9.93 -1.58
C GLU A 124 12.38 -10.56 -0.54
N GLY A 125 12.14 -11.87 -0.66
CA GLY A 125 11.40 -12.63 0.33
C GLY A 125 12.17 -12.87 1.63
N GLY A 126 11.47 -13.39 2.63
CA GLY A 126 12.02 -13.66 3.96
C GLY A 126 11.41 -12.79 5.05
N ASN A 127 11.73 -13.11 6.31
CA ASN A 127 11.35 -12.29 7.46
C ASN A 127 11.97 -10.89 7.35
N TRP A 128 11.28 -9.89 7.90
CA TRP A 128 11.78 -8.52 7.97
C TRP A 128 11.19 -7.82 9.19
N GLY A 129 12.01 -6.97 9.81
CA GLY A 129 11.60 -6.09 10.88
C GLY A 129 12.17 -4.71 10.62
N GLY A 130 11.33 -3.70 10.59
CA GLY A 130 11.75 -2.37 10.24
C GLY A 130 10.60 -1.38 10.26
N HIS A 131 10.81 -0.27 9.59
CA HIS A 131 9.88 0.84 9.53
C HIS A 131 9.66 1.27 8.09
N VAL A 132 8.44 1.67 7.76
CA VAL A 132 8.08 2.30 6.50
C VAL A 132 7.71 3.75 6.79
N GLY A 133 8.47 4.68 6.22
CA GLY A 133 8.18 6.10 6.27
C GLY A 133 7.07 6.47 5.28
N ILE A 134 6.24 7.41 5.70
CA ILE A 134 5.15 7.99 4.92
C ILE A 134 5.48 9.47 4.73
N SER A 135 5.56 9.91 3.47
CA SER A 135 5.77 11.31 3.12
C SER A 135 4.80 11.77 2.04
N VAL A 136 4.61 13.08 1.97
CA VAL A 136 3.82 13.74 0.93
C VAL A 136 4.40 13.43 -0.45
N ASP A 137 3.55 13.07 -1.40
CA ASP A 137 3.92 12.85 -2.80
C ASP A 137 3.47 14.03 -3.68
N GLY A 138 4.41 14.88 -4.06
CA GLY A 138 4.16 16.13 -4.78
C GLY A 138 3.61 17.26 -3.89
N ASN A 139 3.79 18.51 -4.33
CA ASN A 139 3.28 19.68 -3.59
C ASN A 139 1.75 19.69 -3.59
N GLN A 140 1.14 19.79 -2.39
CA GLN A 140 -0.30 19.64 -2.17
C GLN A 140 -0.84 20.66 -1.15
N THR A 141 -0.35 21.91 -1.23
CA THR A 141 -0.68 22.95 -0.24
C THR A 141 -2.10 23.51 -0.35
N ASP A 142 -2.85 23.09 -1.36
CA ASP A 142 -4.23 23.43 -1.63
C ASP A 142 -5.23 22.46 -0.99
N LYS A 143 -4.80 21.30 -0.49
CA LYS A 143 -5.68 20.32 0.18
C LYS A 143 -6.35 20.93 1.41
N PRO A 144 -7.66 20.69 1.65
CA PRO A 144 -8.38 21.32 2.74
C PRO A 144 -7.86 20.88 4.12
N THR A 145 -8.15 21.68 5.14
CA THR A 145 -7.92 21.27 6.54
C THR A 145 -8.83 20.10 6.91
N GLY A 146 -8.38 19.30 7.88
CA GLY A 146 -9.12 18.14 8.34
C GLY A 146 -8.22 16.99 8.77
N GLU A 147 -8.84 15.94 9.30
CA GLU A 147 -8.16 14.69 9.61
C GLU A 147 -8.14 13.79 8.37
N TYR A 148 -6.96 13.27 8.06
CA TYR A 148 -6.72 12.32 6.98
C TYR A 148 -6.17 11.03 7.57
N THR A 149 -6.62 9.90 7.04
CA THR A 149 -6.21 8.57 7.52
C THR A 149 -5.72 7.68 6.39
N LEU A 150 -4.70 6.89 6.66
CA LEU A 150 -4.20 5.81 5.82
C LEU A 150 -4.17 4.52 6.62
N ASN A 151 -4.84 3.49 6.11
CA ASN A 151 -4.85 2.15 6.68
C ASN A 151 -4.00 1.22 5.80
N LEU A 152 -3.06 0.51 6.43
CA LEU A 152 -2.19 -0.47 5.77
C LEU A 152 -2.33 -1.81 6.47
N THR A 153 -2.79 -2.82 5.73
CA THR A 153 -2.96 -4.20 6.23
C THR A 153 -1.76 -5.05 5.83
N GLY A 154 -1.15 -5.70 6.83
CA GLY A 154 -0.02 -6.60 6.62
C GLY A 154 -0.42 -7.93 5.98
N GLY A 155 0.45 -8.45 5.13
CA GLY A 155 0.29 -9.74 4.48
C GLY A 155 1.54 -10.11 3.69
N TYR A 156 1.35 -10.92 2.65
CA TYR A 156 2.42 -11.31 1.73
C TYR A 156 1.96 -11.27 0.27
N TRP A 157 2.93 -11.19 -0.63
CA TRP A 157 2.77 -11.19 -2.07
C TRP A 157 3.28 -12.52 -2.63
N THR A 158 2.51 -13.12 -3.54
CA THR A 158 2.90 -14.33 -4.28
C THR A 158 2.82 -14.03 -5.77
N SER A 159 3.86 -14.39 -6.53
CA SER A 159 3.92 -14.34 -8.00
C SER A 159 3.60 -15.68 -8.64
#